data_AF-A0A0R3M441-F1
#
_entry.id   AF-A0A0R3M441-F1
#
_cell.length_a   1.000
_cell.length_b   1.000
_cell.length_c   1.000
_cell.angle_alpha   90.00
_cell.angle_beta   90.00
_cell.angle_gamma   90.00
#
_symmetry.space_group_name_H-M   'P 1'
#
loop_
_entity.id
_entity.type
_entity.pdbx_description
1 polymer ?
#
loop_
_entity_poly.entity_id
_entity_poly.type
_entity_poly.pdbx_seq_one_letter_code
_entity_poly.pdbx_strand_id
1 'polypeptide(L)'
;MTQGDPTDNALATIASILDAPESRREPEKAAAAEQKPVGPPPIPTSPPPIEAHGYARHGPGPMAAIRFKWTVRLENGSYYVDETIGENSTPIVTGPMSREAAIRMVDDRESDARRRFEQFKSEMTERATANKESSEA
;
A
#
# COMPACT_ATOMS: atom_id res chain seq x y z
N MET A 1 29.81 -44.68 -16.02
CA MET A 1 29.78 -43.21 -15.90
C MET A 1 28.33 -42.79 -15.97
N THR A 2 27.71 -42.52 -14.82
CA THR A 2 26.27 -42.26 -14.70
C THR A 2 26.03 -40.79 -15.01
N GLN A 3 25.53 -40.52 -16.21
CA GLN A 3 25.15 -39.20 -16.67
C GLN A 3 24.04 -38.69 -15.75
N GLY A 4 24.35 -37.68 -14.93
CA GLY A 4 23.46 -37.13 -13.91
C GLY A 4 22.10 -36.76 -14.50
N ASP A 5 21.04 -37.21 -13.83
CA ASP A 5 19.68 -36.93 -14.22
C ASP A 5 19.44 -35.41 -14.20
N PRO A 6 18.78 -34.81 -15.22
CA PRO A 6 18.55 -33.37 -15.27
C PRO A 6 17.76 -32.84 -14.06
N THR A 7 16.98 -33.69 -13.38
CA THR A 7 16.30 -33.33 -12.13
C THR A 7 17.26 -33.12 -10.97
N ASP A 8 18.33 -33.91 -10.88
CA ASP A 8 19.34 -33.78 -9.82
C ASP A 8 20.13 -32.47 -9.96
N ASN A 9 20.46 -32.09 -11.20
CA ASN A 9 21.10 -30.80 -11.51
C ASN A 9 20.21 -29.61 -11.14
N ALA A 10 18.89 -29.70 -11.40
CA ALA A 10 17.94 -28.68 -11.02
C ALA A 10 17.83 -28.52 -9.49
N LEU A 11 17.79 -29.63 -8.76
CA LEU A 11 17.75 -29.62 -7.29
C LEU A 11 19.06 -29.08 -6.67
N ALA A 12 20.21 -29.45 -7.21
CA ALA A 12 21.51 -28.95 -6.77
C ALA A 12 21.62 -27.41 -6.95
N THR A 13 21.10 -26.88 -8.06
CA THR A 13 21.10 -25.44 -8.33
C THR A 13 20.25 -24.67 -7.32
N ILE A 14 19.07 -25.19 -6.95
CA ILE A 14 18.19 -24.54 -5.97
C ILE A 14 18.80 -24.55 -4.57
N ALA A 15 19.45 -25.66 -4.18
CA ALA A 15 20.14 -25.76 -2.90
C ALA A 15 21.30 -24.75 -2.77
N SER A 16 22.05 -24.50 -3.85
CA SER A 16 23.16 -23.54 -3.85
C SER A 16 22.73 -22.08 -3.65
N ILE A 17 21.47 -21.74 -3.94
CA ILE A 17 20.93 -20.38 -3.75
C ILE A 17 20.50 -20.17 -2.29
N LEU A 18 19.94 -21.21 -1.67
CA LEU A 18 19.49 -21.17 -0.27
C LEU A 18 20.66 -21.23 0.73
N ASP A 19 21.78 -21.83 0.34
CA ASP A 19 23.00 -21.95 1.17
C ASP A 19 23.95 -20.74 1.04
N ALA A 20 23.47 -19.58 0.57
CA ALA A 20 24.28 -18.36 0.59
C ALA A 20 24.19 -17.69 1.98
N PRO A 21 25.24 -17.71 2.82
CA PRO A 21 25.23 -16.94 4.06
C PRO A 21 25.40 -15.45 3.75
N GLU A 22 24.35 -14.67 3.93
CA GLU A 22 24.46 -13.21 4.05
C GLU A 22 25.16 -12.86 5.37
N SER A 23 26.49 -12.88 5.35
CA SER A 23 27.32 -12.39 6.45
C SER A 23 27.81 -10.98 6.17
N ARG A 24 27.29 -10.06 7.00
CA ARG A 24 28.02 -8.98 7.68
C ARG A 24 28.28 -7.67 6.92
N ARG A 25 27.54 -6.63 7.34
CA ARG A 25 28.14 -5.33 7.74
C ARG A 25 27.44 -4.75 8.96
N GLU A 26 28.03 -5.01 10.12
CA GLU A 26 27.95 -4.13 11.28
C GLU A 26 28.95 -2.98 11.10
N PRO A 27 28.70 -1.81 11.68
CA PRO A 27 29.76 -1.21 12.49
C PRO A 27 29.25 -0.74 13.84
N GLU A 28 29.76 -1.37 14.91
CA GLU A 28 29.86 -0.74 16.23
C GLU A 28 30.92 0.37 16.19
N LYS A 29 30.66 1.50 16.88
CA LYS A 29 31.37 1.87 18.12
C LYS A 29 31.16 3.35 18.53
N ALA A 30 31.06 3.54 19.86
CA ALA A 30 31.19 4.75 20.69
C ALA A 30 29.90 5.59 20.86
N ALA A 31 29.49 6.03 22.05
CA ALA A 31 30.02 5.95 23.40
C ALA A 31 28.88 6.27 24.39
N ALA A 32 29.00 5.77 25.62
CA ALA A 32 28.10 6.03 26.71
C ALA A 32 28.10 7.52 27.16
N ALA A 33 26.92 8.07 27.45
CA ALA A 33 26.66 9.17 28.38
C ALA A 33 25.13 9.19 28.63
N GLU A 34 24.68 8.68 29.77
CA GLU A 34 24.16 9.46 30.90
C GLU A 34 22.67 9.86 30.81
N GLN A 35 21.87 9.11 31.59
CA GLN A 35 20.81 9.54 32.50
C GLN A 35 20.06 10.88 32.27
N LYS A 36 18.74 10.74 32.00
CA LYS A 36 17.56 11.60 32.29
C LYS A 36 17.79 13.03 32.85
N PRO A 37 17.06 14.04 32.34
CA PRO A 37 15.80 14.41 33.01
C PRO A 37 14.60 14.63 32.07
N VAL A 38 13.42 14.60 32.69
CA VAL A 38 12.07 14.76 32.16
C VAL A 38 11.89 16.09 31.41
N GLY A 39 11.59 16.03 30.12
CA GLY A 39 10.89 17.10 29.40
C GLY A 39 9.45 16.67 29.12
N PRO A 40 8.45 17.58 29.13
CA PRO A 40 7.06 17.23 28.83
C PRO A 40 6.96 16.54 27.46
N PRO A 41 6.03 15.59 27.26
CA PRO A 41 5.95 14.81 26.04
C PRO A 41 5.85 15.77 24.83
N PRO A 42 6.59 15.53 23.74
CA PRO A 42 6.38 16.28 22.52
C PRO A 42 4.94 16.05 22.10
N ILE A 43 4.17 17.14 22.11
CA ILE A 43 2.89 17.28 21.42
C ILE A 43 3.07 16.62 20.05
N PRO A 44 2.20 15.66 19.63
CA PRO A 44 2.32 15.04 18.33
C PRO A 44 2.29 16.14 17.28
N THR A 45 3.46 16.44 16.74
CA THR A 45 3.63 17.48 15.72
C THR A 45 2.93 16.92 14.50
N SER A 46 1.85 17.58 14.09
CA SER A 46 1.13 17.24 12.87
C SER A 46 2.15 16.99 11.76
N PRO A 47 2.05 15.88 11.00
CA PRO A 47 3.01 15.61 9.92
C PRO A 47 3.12 16.87 9.05
N PRO A 48 4.33 17.19 8.55
CA PRO A 48 4.53 18.36 7.70
C PRO A 48 3.46 18.37 6.60
N PRO A 49 2.94 19.54 6.17
CA PRO A 49 1.90 19.60 5.16
C PRO A 49 2.40 18.78 3.98
N ILE A 50 1.78 17.63 3.72
CA ILE A 50 2.20 16.73 2.64
C ILE A 50 2.17 17.60 1.40
N GLU A 51 3.34 17.97 0.87
CA GLU A 51 3.44 18.66 -0.42
C GLU A 51 2.55 17.84 -1.34
N ALA A 52 1.53 18.43 -1.99
CA ALA A 52 0.53 17.59 -2.64
C ALA A 52 1.17 16.65 -3.66
N HIS A 53 2.35 17.02 -4.16
CA HIS A 53 3.25 16.10 -4.83
C HIS A 53 3.64 14.91 -3.93
N GLY A 54 3.16 13.72 -4.28
CA GLY A 54 3.36 12.51 -3.48
C GLY A 54 2.24 12.24 -2.48
N TYR A 55 1.20 13.09 -2.43
CA TYR A 55 -0.03 12.76 -1.72
C TYR A 55 -0.69 11.57 -2.39
N ALA A 56 -0.81 10.46 -1.67
CA ALA A 56 -1.43 9.25 -2.18
C ALA A 56 -2.41 8.66 -1.17
N ARG A 57 -3.51 8.11 -1.67
CA ARG A 57 -4.51 7.39 -0.89
C ARG A 57 -4.87 6.08 -1.58
N HIS A 58 -5.25 5.10 -0.78
CA HIS A 58 -5.75 3.82 -1.27
C HIS A 58 -7.23 3.69 -0.93
N GLY A 59 -7.98 3.14 -1.88
CA GLY A 59 -9.38 2.79 -1.68
C GLY A 59 -9.55 1.60 -0.72
N PRO A 60 -10.77 1.41 -0.21
CA PRO A 60 -11.10 0.27 0.65
C PRO A 60 -11.04 -1.05 -0.12
N GLY A 61 -10.88 -2.14 0.62
CA GLY A 61 -10.94 -3.50 0.07
C GLY A 61 -9.77 -4.37 0.54
N PRO A 62 -10.00 -5.70 0.68
CA PRO A 62 -9.02 -6.60 1.27
C PRO A 62 -7.85 -6.93 0.33
N MET A 63 -8.02 -6.74 -0.98
CA MET A 63 -7.04 -7.15 -1.99
C MET A 63 -6.41 -5.94 -2.68
N ALA A 64 -5.09 -5.84 -2.58
CA ALA A 64 -4.32 -4.76 -3.23
C ALA A 64 -4.45 -4.77 -4.75
N ALA A 65 -4.70 -5.93 -5.36
CA ALA A 65 -4.85 -6.09 -6.80
C ALA A 65 -6.14 -5.47 -7.39
N ILE A 66 -7.14 -5.16 -6.55
CA ILE A 66 -8.44 -4.63 -7.00
C ILE A 66 -8.82 -3.30 -6.36
N ARG A 67 -8.09 -2.86 -5.33
CA ARG A 67 -8.36 -1.58 -4.66
C ARG A 67 -7.92 -0.40 -5.52
N PHE A 68 -8.59 0.73 -5.37
CA PHE A 68 -8.15 1.97 -5.98
C PHE A 68 -6.85 2.49 -5.32
N LYS A 69 -6.04 3.21 -6.09
CA LYS A 69 -4.93 4.04 -5.63
C LYS A 69 -5.03 5.37 -6.35
N TRP A 70 -5.04 6.46 -5.59
CA TRP A 70 -4.94 7.81 -6.12
C TRP A 70 -3.60 8.37 -5.73
N THR A 71 -2.87 8.94 -6.68
CA THR A 71 -1.59 9.61 -6.44
C THR A 71 -1.63 10.99 -7.07
N VAL A 72 -1.23 12.00 -6.32
CA VAL A 72 -1.12 13.36 -6.83
C VAL A 72 0.30 13.59 -7.35
N ARG A 73 0.38 14.01 -8.60
CA ARG A 73 1.61 14.31 -9.32
C ARG A 73 1.65 15.80 -9.67
N LEU A 74 2.84 16.37 -9.65
CA LEU A 74 3.11 17.73 -10.10
C LEU A 74 3.81 17.61 -11.45
N GLU A 75 3.26 18.24 -12.47
CA GLU A 75 3.84 18.26 -13.81
C GLU A 75 3.70 19.68 -14.38
N ASN A 76 4.81 20.27 -14.82
CA ASN A 76 4.82 21.59 -15.46
C ASN A 76 4.14 22.70 -14.61
N GLY A 77 4.25 22.62 -13.29
CA GLY A 77 3.64 23.58 -12.35
C GLY A 77 2.14 23.37 -12.09
N SER A 78 1.52 22.36 -12.71
CA SER A 78 0.12 21.98 -12.49
C SER A 78 0.02 20.63 -11.79
N TYR A 79 -1.03 20.44 -10.98
CA TYR A 79 -1.26 19.17 -10.29
C TYR A 79 -2.21 18.28 -11.10
N TYR A 80 -1.90 16.99 -11.08
CA TYR A 80 -2.66 15.92 -11.70
C TYR A 80 -2.90 14.82 -10.68
N VAL A 81 -4.02 14.12 -10.80
CA VAL A 81 -4.37 12.96 -9.99
C VAL A 81 -4.35 11.74 -10.90
N ASP A 82 -3.45 10.81 -10.62
CA ASP A 82 -3.37 9.51 -11.27
C ASP A 82 -4.21 8.51 -10.45
N GLU A 83 -5.32 8.03 -11.02
CA GLU A 83 -6.21 7.01 -10.44
C GLU A 83 -5.88 5.64 -11.05
N THR A 84 -5.51 4.66 -10.23
CA THR A 84 -5.19 3.30 -10.66
C THR A 84 -6.03 2.28 -9.92
N ILE A 85 -6.56 1.27 -10.61
CA ILE A 85 -7.28 0.14 -9.99
C ILE A 85 -6.33 -1.05 -9.92
N GLY A 86 -5.97 -1.46 -8.71
CA GLY A 86 -4.91 -2.45 -8.53
C GLY A 86 -3.52 -1.86 -8.77
N GLU A 87 -2.50 -2.64 -8.45
CA GLU A 87 -1.11 -2.16 -8.45
C GLU A 87 -0.51 -2.03 -9.87
N ASN A 88 -1.04 -2.78 -10.84
CA ASN A 88 -0.43 -2.95 -12.17
C ASN A 88 -1.28 -2.41 -13.34
N SER A 89 -2.32 -1.63 -13.07
CA SER A 89 -3.20 -1.11 -14.12
C SER A 89 -2.70 0.21 -14.69
N THR A 90 -3.16 0.56 -15.89
CA THR A 90 -2.92 1.88 -16.49
C THR A 90 -3.62 2.96 -15.67
N PRO A 91 -2.91 4.02 -15.24
CA PRO A 91 -3.53 5.11 -14.48
C PRO A 91 -4.42 5.99 -15.36
N ILE A 92 -5.58 6.37 -14.83
CA ILE A 92 -6.46 7.40 -15.38
C ILE A 92 -6.01 8.73 -14.79
N VAL A 93 -5.53 9.63 -15.65
CA VAL A 93 -5.01 10.93 -15.24
C VAL A 93 -6.10 11.99 -15.28
N THR A 94 -6.28 12.74 -14.19
CA THR A 94 -7.19 13.90 -14.13
C THR A 94 -6.42 15.17 -13.79
N GLY A 95 -6.60 16.23 -14.58
CA GLY A 95 -5.92 17.53 -14.42
C GLY A 95 -5.86 18.28 -15.75
N PRO A 96 -5.23 19.47 -15.80
CA PRO A 96 -4.51 20.16 -14.72
C PRO A 96 -5.45 20.80 -13.69
N MET A 97 -5.04 20.84 -12.42
CA MET A 97 -5.75 21.54 -11.34
C MET A 97 -4.79 22.13 -10.30
N SER A 98 -5.32 22.91 -9.35
CA SER A 98 -4.53 23.45 -8.23
C SER A 98 -4.16 22.36 -7.22
N ARG A 99 -3.15 22.64 -6.38
CA ARG A 99 -2.68 21.76 -5.31
C ARG A 99 -3.82 21.28 -4.42
N GLU A 100 -4.64 22.23 -3.98
CA GLU A 100 -5.76 22.05 -3.06
C GLU A 100 -6.94 21.36 -3.74
N ALA A 101 -7.14 21.57 -5.04
CA ALA A 101 -8.13 20.83 -5.81
C ALA A 101 -7.75 19.35 -5.95
N ALA A 102 -6.46 19.06 -6.20
CA ALA A 102 -5.96 17.70 -6.30
C ALA A 102 -6.10 16.93 -4.98
N ILE A 103 -5.69 17.53 -3.85
CA ILE A 103 -5.86 16.91 -2.52
C ILE A 103 -7.35 16.63 -2.24
N ARG A 104 -8.22 17.65 -2.42
CA ARG A 104 -9.66 17.49 -2.16
C ARG A 104 -10.29 16.42 -3.05
N MET A 105 -9.89 16.34 -4.32
CA MET A 105 -10.37 15.31 -5.23
C MET A 105 -9.99 13.91 -4.72
N VAL A 106 -8.76 13.72 -4.26
CA VAL A 106 -8.31 12.44 -3.71
C VAL A 106 -9.08 12.06 -2.44
N ASP A 107 -9.30 13.00 -1.52
CA ASP A 107 -10.08 12.75 -0.29
C ASP A 107 -11.56 12.46 -0.58
N ASP A 108 -12.17 13.19 -1.52
CA ASP A 108 -13.55 12.94 -1.97
C ASP A 108 -13.70 11.54 -2.58
N ARG A 109 -12.75 11.14 -3.43
CA ARG A 109 -12.72 9.82 -4.06
C ARG A 109 -12.54 8.69 -3.05
N GLU A 110 -11.64 8.86 -2.07
CA GLU A 110 -11.47 7.86 -1.01
C GLU A 110 -12.73 7.71 -0.17
N SER A 111 -13.37 8.84 0.18
CA SER A 111 -14.60 8.85 0.96
C SER A 111 -15.77 8.22 0.20
N ASP A 112 -15.94 8.54 -1.09
CA ASP A 112 -16.96 7.93 -1.94
C ASP A 112 -16.73 6.42 -2.08
N ALA A 113 -15.49 6.01 -2.39
CA ALA A 113 -15.14 4.60 -2.50
C ALA A 113 -15.40 3.85 -1.19
N ARG A 114 -15.07 4.45 -0.04
CA ARG A 114 -15.38 3.91 1.30
C ARG A 114 -16.87 3.70 1.47
N ARG A 115 -17.68 4.72 1.19
CA ARG A 115 -19.15 4.65 1.32
C ARG A 115 -19.73 3.53 0.46
N ARG A 116 -19.27 3.43 -0.80
CA ARG A 116 -19.72 2.41 -1.75
C ARG A 116 -19.30 1.00 -1.32
N PHE A 117 -18.10 0.85 -0.78
CA PHE A 117 -17.63 -0.44 -0.26
C PHE A 117 -18.43 -0.90 0.97
N GLU A 118 -18.72 0.00 1.92
CA GLU A 118 -19.54 -0.35 3.08
C GLU A 118 -20.98 -0.69 2.68
N GLN A 119 -21.58 0.05 1.74
CA GLN A 119 -22.88 -0.30 1.17
C GLN A 119 -22.87 -1.71 0.56
N PHE A 120 -21.88 -1.98 -0.30
CA PHE A 120 -21.73 -3.29 -0.94
C PHE A 120 -21.55 -4.42 0.07
N LYS A 121 -20.81 -4.19 1.16
CA LYS A 121 -20.69 -5.15 2.25
C LYS A 121 -22.01 -5.46 2.93
N SER A 122 -22.82 -4.44 3.23
CA SER A 122 -24.14 -4.63 3.82
C SER A 122 -25.03 -5.46 2.90
N GLU A 123 -25.08 -5.13 1.60
CA GLU A 123 -25.85 -5.89 0.61
C GLU A 123 -25.38 -7.35 0.50
N MET A 124 -24.07 -7.60 0.51
CA MET A 124 -23.54 -8.98 0.49
C MET A 124 -23.90 -9.76 1.76
N THR A 125 -23.85 -9.11 2.91
CA THR A 125 -24.19 -9.74 4.20
C THR A 125 -25.68 -10.08 4.23
N GLU A 126 -26.56 -9.18 3.79
CA GLU A 126 -28.00 -9.40 3.69
C GLU A 126 -28.37 -10.53 2.71
N ARG A 127 -27.69 -10.59 1.56
CA ARG A 127 -27.87 -11.70 0.60
C ARG A 127 -27.38 -13.04 1.16
N ALA A 128 -26.27 -13.03 1.89
CA ALA A 128 -25.72 -14.24 2.49
C ALA A 128 -26.64 -14.80 3.59
N THR A 129 -27.27 -13.94 4.40
CA THR A 129 -28.25 -14.35 5.41
C THR A 129 -29.53 -14.88 4.75
N ALA A 130 -30.08 -14.17 3.77
CA ALA A 130 -31.31 -14.59 3.07
C ALA A 130 -31.14 -15.94 2.33
N ASN A 131 -29.96 -16.18 1.75
CA ASN A 131 -29.65 -17.46 1.09
C ASN A 131 -29.48 -18.61 2.09
N LYS A 132 -29.03 -18.34 3.32
CA LYS A 132 -28.93 -19.35 4.38
C LYS A 132 -30.30 -19.77 4.90
N GLU A 133 -31.21 -18.81 5.11
CA GLU A 133 -32.58 -19.08 5.55
C GLU A 133 -33.41 -19.81 4.47
N SER A 134 -33.17 -19.53 3.18
CA SER A 134 -33.85 -20.23 2.07
C SER A 134 -33.34 -21.66 1.82
N SER A 135 -32.18 -22.04 2.38
CA SER A 135 -31.64 -23.40 2.27
C SER A 135 -32.07 -24.30 3.43
N GLU A 136 -32.71 -23.76 4.46
CA GLU A 136 -33.13 -24.48 5.67
C GLU A 136 -34.65 -24.72 5.71
N ALA A 137 -35.40 -24.20 4.74
CA ALA A 137 -36.84 -24.40 4.53
C ALA A 137 -37.12 -25.37 3.37
#